data_AF-A0A976LR40-F1
#
_entry.id   AF-A0A976LR40-F1
#
_cell.length_a   1.000
_cell.length_b   1.000
_cell.length_c   1.000
_cell.angle_alpha   90.00
_cell.angle_beta   90.00
_cell.angle_gamma   90.00
#
_symmetry.space_group_name_H-M   'P 1'
#
loop_
_entity.id
_entity.type
_entity.pdbx_description
1 polymer ?
#
loop_
_entity_poly.entity_id
_entity_poly.type
_entity_poly.pdbx_seq_one_letter_code
_entity_poly.pdbx_strand_id
1 'polypeptide(L)'
;MANEIHINYASGSTLYAVVRNAAGNVWYIAGQAFEAWGTGGRTADDYDISLTDKSGSRYVGSFDTNIQAGRYSVQIFLQAGANPANGDTLVGSDEIVWSGTGAVTADKLLANKAIQNKSSGEIKYYDDDGQTVLLTHTPTDAAEAITRTPG
;
A
#
# COMPACT_ATOMS: atom_id res chain seq x y z
N MET A 1 -7.38 9.82 -5.94
CA MET A 1 -7.21 8.86 -4.83
C MET A 1 -8.12 7.67 -5.09
N ALA A 2 -7.64 6.43 -4.92
CA ALA A 2 -8.29 5.24 -5.48
C ALA A 2 -9.04 4.37 -4.45
N ASN A 3 -9.23 4.85 -3.21
CA ASN A 3 -9.91 4.13 -2.14
C ASN A 3 -9.21 2.80 -1.83
N GLU A 4 -8.02 2.83 -1.26
CA GLU A 4 -7.23 1.61 -1.03
C GLU A 4 -7.55 0.95 0.31
N ILE A 5 -8.10 1.71 1.25
CA ILE A 5 -8.53 1.23 2.57
C ILE A 5 -10.01 0.86 2.50
N HIS A 6 -10.34 -0.32 2.99
CA HIS A 6 -11.68 -0.87 2.87
C HIS A 6 -12.06 -1.71 4.07
N ILE A 7 -13.30 -1.58 4.53
CA ILE A 7 -13.89 -2.51 5.50
C ILE A 7 -15.39 -2.65 5.26
N ASN A 8 -15.93 -3.80 5.64
CA ASN A 8 -17.37 -3.99 5.72
C ASN A 8 -17.83 -3.84 7.17
N TYR A 9 -18.76 -2.93 7.43
CA TYR A 9 -19.30 -2.65 8.77
C TYR A 9 -20.70 -2.07 8.66
N ALA A 10 -21.50 -2.12 9.73
CA ALA A 10 -22.85 -1.57 9.69
C ALA A 10 -22.88 -0.09 9.25
N SER A 11 -23.71 0.22 8.25
CA SER A 11 -23.86 1.59 7.73
C SER A 11 -24.36 2.56 8.81
N GLY A 12 -24.01 3.84 8.68
CA GLY A 12 -24.32 4.91 9.64
C GLY A 12 -23.39 4.98 10.85
N SER A 13 -22.33 4.18 10.88
CA SER A 13 -21.26 4.27 11.86
C SER A 13 -20.21 5.30 11.43
N THR A 14 -19.46 5.85 12.38
CA THR A 14 -18.29 6.67 12.08
C THR A 14 -17.05 5.83 12.28
N LEU A 15 -16.29 5.60 11.21
CA LEU A 15 -15.08 4.78 11.24
C LEU A 15 -13.88 5.59 10.77
N TYR A 16 -12.72 5.29 11.33
CA TYR A 16 -11.45 5.84 10.87
C TYR A 16 -10.39 4.75 10.84
N ALA A 17 -9.37 4.96 10.03
CA ALA A 17 -8.21 4.09 9.95
C ALA A 17 -6.97 4.79 10.52
N VAL A 18 -6.02 4.00 10.99
CA VAL A 18 -4.64 4.44 11.26
C VAL A 18 -3.69 3.52 10.53
N VAL A 19 -2.57 4.07 10.06
CA VAL A 19 -1.57 3.32 9.29
C VAL A 19 -0.32 3.12 10.14
N ARG A 20 0.20 1.89 10.17
CA ARG A 20 1.46 1.55 10.85
C ARG A 20 2.48 0.99 9.90
N ASN A 21 3.74 1.36 10.11
CA ASN A 21 4.87 0.76 9.42
C ASN A 21 5.34 -0.53 10.13
N ALA A 22 6.32 -1.22 9.55
CA ALA A 22 6.87 -2.46 10.10
C ALA A 22 7.51 -2.32 11.49
N ALA A 23 7.88 -1.11 11.91
CA ALA A 23 8.39 -0.84 13.25
C ALA A 23 7.27 -0.59 14.28
N GLY A 24 6.00 -0.59 13.86
CA GLY A 24 4.84 -0.31 14.70
C GLY A 24 4.55 1.19 14.90
N ASN A 25 5.34 2.08 14.29
CA ASN A 25 5.11 3.52 14.32
C ASN A 25 3.86 3.86 13.50
N VAL A 26 3.12 4.88 13.93
CA VAL A 26 1.87 5.35 13.31
C VAL A 26 2.13 6.54 12.40
N TRP A 27 1.40 6.64 11.29
CA TRP A 27 1.46 7.78 10.37
C TRP A 27 0.80 9.01 11.00
N TYR A 28 1.58 10.07 11.21
CA TYR A 28 1.08 11.38 11.60
C TYR A 28 0.79 12.20 10.34
N ILE A 29 -0.48 12.49 10.10
CA ILE A 29 -0.95 13.06 8.82
C ILE A 29 -0.44 14.49 8.65
N ALA A 30 -0.64 15.35 9.65
CA ALA A 30 -0.25 16.75 9.54
C ALA A 30 1.28 16.95 9.48
N GLY A 31 2.06 16.06 10.11
CA GLY A 31 3.52 16.10 10.07
C GLY A 31 4.15 15.25 8.98
N GLN A 32 3.35 14.46 8.24
CA GLN A 32 3.78 13.58 7.16
C GLN A 32 4.95 12.68 7.54
N ALA A 33 4.88 12.06 8.71
CA ALA A 33 5.95 11.21 9.23
C ALA A 33 5.41 10.04 10.05
N PHE A 34 6.16 8.94 10.07
CA PHE A 34 5.92 7.85 11.01
C PHE A 34 6.59 8.15 12.35
N GLU A 35 5.83 8.01 13.43
CA GLU A 35 6.30 8.26 14.78
C GLU A 35 5.69 7.28 15.79
N ALA A 36 6.22 7.28 17.03
CA ALA A 36 5.61 6.50 18.10
C ALA A 36 4.23 7.06 18.45
N TRP A 37 3.27 6.18 18.75
CA TRP A 37 1.94 6.58 19.18
C TRP A 37 2.02 7.47 20.43
N GLY A 38 1.36 8.63 20.40
CA GLY A 38 1.35 9.56 21.53
C GLY A 38 2.52 10.56 21.56
N THR A 39 3.38 10.56 20.53
CA THR A 39 4.45 11.54 20.41
C THR A 39 3.88 12.95 20.48
N GLY A 40 4.45 13.79 21.34
CA GLY A 40 3.98 15.17 21.51
C GLY A 40 2.59 15.32 22.13
N GLY A 41 2.05 14.27 22.77
CA GLY A 41 0.71 14.29 23.37
C GLY A 41 -0.42 14.05 22.36
N ARG A 42 -0.08 13.63 21.14
CA ARG A 42 -1.04 13.31 20.08
C ARG A 42 -1.93 12.13 20.46
N THR A 43 -3.12 12.12 19.89
CA THR A 43 -4.14 11.10 20.12
C THR A 43 -4.56 10.46 18.80
N ALA A 44 -5.53 9.54 18.83
CA ALA A 44 -6.09 8.95 17.62
C ALA A 44 -6.53 10.01 16.58
N ASP A 45 -7.05 11.15 17.02
CA ASP A 45 -7.50 12.30 16.18
C ASP A 45 -6.36 12.97 15.37
N ASP A 46 -5.09 12.74 15.75
CA ASP A 46 -3.95 13.24 14.98
C ASP A 46 -3.49 12.23 13.90
N TYR A 47 -3.92 10.99 14.02
CA TYR A 47 -3.48 9.86 13.20
C TYR A 47 -4.61 9.33 12.30
N ASP A 48 -5.82 9.87 12.41
CA ASP A 48 -7.01 9.29 11.81
C ASP A 48 -7.15 9.61 10.33
N ILE A 49 -7.40 8.56 9.54
CA ILE A 49 -7.85 8.66 8.16
C ILE A 49 -9.33 8.33 8.18
N SER A 50 -10.18 9.35 8.13
CA SER A 50 -11.64 9.16 8.17
C SER A 50 -12.12 8.29 6.99
N LEU A 51 -12.99 7.31 7.29
CA LEU A 51 -13.58 6.45 6.26
C LEU A 51 -14.97 6.95 5.85
N THR A 52 -15.26 6.90 4.56
CA THR A 52 -16.55 7.28 4.00
C THR A 52 -17.46 6.06 3.85
N ASP A 53 -18.65 6.09 4.46
CA ASP A 53 -19.72 5.12 4.21
C ASP A 53 -20.21 5.26 2.76
N LYS A 54 -20.11 4.19 1.97
CA LYS A 54 -20.62 4.09 0.60
C LYS A 54 -21.99 3.40 0.55
N SER A 55 -22.66 3.29 1.70
CA SER A 55 -23.86 2.47 1.90
C SER A 55 -23.60 0.97 1.68
N GLY A 56 -24.59 0.14 1.94
CA GLY A 56 -24.46 -1.32 1.77
C GLY A 56 -23.39 -1.93 2.67
N SER A 57 -23.17 -1.33 3.85
CA SER A 57 -22.16 -1.74 4.81
C SER A 57 -20.71 -1.64 4.31
N ARG A 58 -20.41 -0.77 3.34
CA ARG A 58 -19.06 -0.61 2.78
C ARG A 58 -18.47 0.74 3.15
N TYR A 59 -17.30 0.72 3.81
CA TYR A 59 -16.53 1.92 4.10
C TYR A 59 -15.25 1.95 3.30
N VAL A 60 -14.89 3.13 2.84
CA VAL A 60 -13.69 3.34 2.01
C VAL A 60 -12.88 4.53 2.49
N GLY A 61 -11.56 4.43 2.42
CA GLY A 61 -10.62 5.50 2.73
C GLY A 61 -9.44 5.46 1.76
N SER A 62 -8.71 6.56 1.68
CA SER A 62 -7.56 6.68 0.78
C SER A 62 -6.26 6.66 1.56
N PHE A 63 -5.25 6.00 1.01
CA PHE A 63 -3.89 6.07 1.56
C PHE A 63 -3.30 7.46 1.27
N ASP A 64 -2.52 7.98 2.21
CA ASP A 64 -1.82 9.26 2.02
C ASP A 64 -0.68 9.08 1.01
N THR A 65 -0.65 9.92 -0.03
CA THR A 65 0.35 9.85 -1.11
C THR A 65 1.75 10.26 -0.67
N ASN A 66 1.91 10.86 0.52
CA ASN A 66 3.21 11.18 1.09
C ASN A 66 3.85 9.97 1.79
N ILE A 67 3.09 8.90 2.01
CA ILE A 67 3.63 7.65 2.51
C ILE A 67 4.48 7.00 1.41
N GLN A 68 5.74 6.74 1.73
CA GLN A 68 6.70 6.12 0.82
C GLN A 68 6.31 4.67 0.49
N ALA A 69 6.83 4.15 -0.62
CA ALA A 69 6.65 2.75 -0.98
C ALA A 69 7.08 1.82 0.16
N GLY A 70 6.28 0.79 0.45
CA GLY A 70 6.54 -0.09 1.58
C GLY A 70 5.37 -0.99 1.92
N ARG A 71 5.52 -1.75 3.02
CA ARG A 71 4.48 -2.62 3.57
C ARG A 71 3.97 -2.04 4.89
N TYR A 72 2.65 -1.96 5.01
CA TYR A 72 1.99 -1.28 6.12
C TYR A 72 0.82 -2.10 6.65
N SER A 73 0.55 -1.94 7.94
CA SER A 73 -0.67 -2.45 8.56
C SER A 73 -1.67 -1.31 8.73
N VAL A 74 -2.90 -1.53 8.32
CA VAL A 74 -4.01 -0.60 8.50
C VAL A 74 -4.90 -1.14 9.60
N GLN A 75 -5.19 -0.32 10.59
CA GLN A 75 -6.11 -0.66 11.68
C GLN A 75 -7.33 0.26 11.61
N ILE A 76 -8.52 -0.31 11.67
CA ILE A 76 -9.78 0.42 11.54
C ILE A 76 -10.53 0.39 12.87
N PHE A 77 -10.98 1.56 13.31
CA PHE A 77 -11.63 1.78 14.60
C PHE A 77 -13.04 2.33 14.42
N LEU A 78 -13.93 1.94 15.33
CA LEU A 78 -15.25 2.54 15.52
C LEU A 78 -15.13 3.71 16.48
N GLN A 79 -15.44 4.90 15.98
CA GLN A 79 -15.46 6.12 16.76
C GLN A 79 -16.70 6.15 17.68
N ALA A 80 -16.49 6.21 18.99
CA ALA A 80 -17.57 6.24 19.97
C ALA A 80 -18.06 7.67 20.29
N GLY A 81 -17.19 8.67 20.12
CA GLY A 81 -17.44 10.07 20.48
C GLY A 81 -17.49 11.02 19.28
N ALA A 82 -17.38 12.33 19.57
CA ALA A 82 -17.37 13.37 18.53
C ALA A 82 -16.07 13.37 17.69
N ASN A 83 -14.95 12.96 18.29
CA ASN A 83 -13.65 12.83 17.64
C ASN A 83 -13.06 11.43 17.90
N PRO A 84 -12.20 10.91 17.01
CA PRO A 84 -11.36 9.74 17.27
C PRO A 84 -10.62 9.82 18.61
N ALA A 85 -10.63 8.73 19.36
CA ALA A 85 -10.04 8.65 20.69
C ALA A 85 -9.27 7.35 20.91
N ASN A 86 -8.27 7.38 21.80
CA ASN A 86 -7.44 6.20 22.11
C ASN A 86 -8.23 5.03 22.72
N GLY A 87 -9.44 5.28 23.21
CA GLY A 87 -10.35 4.27 23.76
C GLY A 87 -11.36 3.71 22.76
N ASP A 88 -11.31 4.13 21.49
CA ASP A 88 -12.20 3.63 20.44
C ASP A 88 -11.94 2.15 20.13
N THR A 89 -12.96 1.49 19.60
CA THR A 89 -12.95 0.03 19.43
C THR A 89 -12.32 -0.37 18.11
N LEU A 90 -11.28 -1.20 18.12
CA LEU A 90 -10.74 -1.82 16.91
C LEU A 90 -11.80 -2.76 16.31
N VAL A 91 -12.21 -2.51 15.07
CA VAL A 91 -13.20 -3.31 14.35
C VAL A 91 -12.62 -4.17 13.23
N GLY A 92 -11.40 -3.86 12.79
CA GLY A 92 -10.70 -4.66 11.80
C GLY A 92 -9.28 -4.18 11.56
N SER A 93 -8.52 -5.01 10.86
CA SER A 93 -7.19 -4.67 10.39
C SER A 93 -6.92 -5.34 9.06
N ASP A 94 -6.10 -4.72 8.25
CA ASP A 94 -5.64 -5.26 6.98
C ASP A 94 -4.16 -4.92 6.77
N GLU A 95 -3.56 -5.54 5.77
CA GLU A 95 -2.18 -5.26 5.36
C GLU A 95 -2.16 -4.80 3.90
N ILE A 96 -1.35 -3.79 3.62
CA ILE A 96 -1.22 -3.22 2.29
C ILE A 96 0.25 -3.13 1.90
N VAL A 97 0.54 -3.55 0.67
CA VAL A 97 1.80 -3.21 -0.01
C VAL A 97 1.51 -1.97 -0.86
N TRP A 98 2.26 -0.91 -0.60
CA TRP A 98 2.06 0.42 -1.18
C TRP A 98 3.21 0.78 -2.10
N SER A 99 2.93 1.30 -3.29
CA SER A 99 3.95 1.75 -4.25
C SER A 99 4.40 3.19 -4.06
N GLY A 100 3.78 3.93 -3.13
CA GLY A 100 3.89 5.41 -3.07
C GLY A 100 2.73 6.11 -3.77
N THR A 101 2.08 5.45 -4.74
CA THR A 101 1.00 6.04 -5.55
C THR A 101 -0.27 5.19 -5.63
N GLY A 102 -0.19 3.91 -5.27
CA GLY A 102 -1.31 2.99 -5.28
C GLY A 102 -1.01 1.69 -4.54
N ALA A 103 -2.06 0.93 -4.24
CA ALA A 103 -1.91 -0.43 -3.72
C ALA A 103 -1.21 -1.30 -4.78
N VAL A 104 -0.28 -2.12 -4.33
CA VAL A 104 0.36 -3.17 -5.12
C VAL A 104 -0.49 -4.43 -4.96
N THR A 105 -1.09 -4.88 -6.05
CA THR A 105 -1.90 -6.11 -6.08
C THR A 105 -1.10 -7.26 -6.70
N ALA A 106 -1.58 -8.49 -6.53
CA ALA A 106 -0.97 -9.65 -7.19
C ALA A 106 -0.91 -9.47 -8.71
N ASP A 107 -1.95 -8.90 -9.32
CA ASP A 107 -1.96 -8.60 -10.76
C ASP A 107 -0.87 -7.62 -11.17
N LYS A 108 -0.58 -6.61 -10.35
CA LYS A 108 0.54 -5.67 -10.59
C LYS A 108 1.90 -6.34 -10.46
N LEU A 109 2.07 -7.23 -9.48
CA LEU A 109 3.31 -8.00 -9.33
C LEU A 109 3.51 -9.00 -10.48
N LEU A 110 2.44 -9.61 -10.97
CA LEU A 110 2.45 -10.54 -12.10
C LEU A 110 2.56 -9.81 -13.45
N ALA A 111 2.16 -8.54 -13.52
CA ALA A 111 2.29 -7.70 -14.70
C ALA A 111 3.74 -7.27 -14.98
N ASN A 112 4.64 -7.35 -13.98
CA ASN A 112 6.08 -7.18 -14.19
C ASN A 112 6.59 -8.26 -15.15
N LYS A 113 6.58 -7.90 -16.43
CA LYS A 113 6.91 -8.76 -17.56
C LYS A 113 8.39 -8.61 -17.86
N ALA A 114 9.08 -9.73 -18.01
CA ALA A 114 10.37 -9.75 -18.69
C ALA A 114 10.16 -10.18 -20.14
N ILE A 115 10.51 -9.33 -21.11
CA ILE A 115 10.52 -9.71 -22.53
C ILE A 115 11.96 -9.83 -22.98
N GLN A 116 12.38 -11.05 -23.34
CA GLN A 116 13.64 -11.27 -24.03
C GLN A 116 13.45 -11.16 -25.54
N ASN A 117 14.11 -10.18 -26.15
CA ASN A 117 14.29 -10.16 -27.59
C ASN A 117 15.37 -11.20 -27.97
N LYS A 118 14.94 -12.29 -28.62
CA LYS A 118 15.83 -13.39 -28.99
C LYS A 118 16.89 -13.01 -30.03
N SER A 119 16.65 -11.99 -30.87
CA SER A 119 17.61 -11.60 -31.90
C SER A 119 18.69 -10.65 -31.38
N SER A 120 18.40 -9.83 -30.36
CA SER A 120 19.37 -8.92 -29.74
C SER A 120 19.91 -9.39 -28.39
N GLY A 121 19.34 -10.45 -27.81
CA GLY A 121 19.67 -10.92 -26.45
C GLY A 121 19.13 -10.02 -25.33
N GLU A 122 18.56 -8.86 -25.68
CA GLU A 122 18.05 -7.86 -24.76
C GLU A 122 16.87 -8.38 -23.93
N ILE A 123 16.91 -8.16 -22.63
CA ILE A 123 15.84 -8.44 -21.68
C ILE A 123 15.31 -7.10 -21.17
N LYS A 124 14.06 -6.78 -21.50
CA LYS A 124 13.35 -5.62 -20.98
C LYS A 124 12.46 -6.04 -19.82
N TYR A 125 12.63 -5.38 -18.69
CA TYR A 125 11.77 -5.48 -17.52
C TYR A 125 10.79 -4.33 -17.55
N TYR A 126 9.50 -4.65 -17.58
CA TYR A 126 8.42 -3.67 -17.62
C TYR A 126 7.85 -3.42 -16.23
N ASP A 127 7.30 -2.23 -16.02
CA ASP A 127 6.49 -1.84 -14.86
C ASP A 127 5.11 -2.52 -14.89
N ASP A 128 4.30 -2.27 -13.87
CA ASP A 128 2.95 -2.82 -13.69
C ASP A 128 1.96 -2.43 -14.81
N ASP A 129 2.28 -1.42 -15.63
CA ASP A 129 1.53 -1.03 -16.82
C ASP A 129 1.84 -1.87 -18.08
N GLY A 130 2.87 -2.73 -18.03
CA GLY A 130 3.33 -3.55 -19.15
C GLY A 130 3.86 -2.77 -20.36
N GLN A 131 4.05 -1.45 -20.24
CA GLN A 131 4.48 -0.53 -21.29
C GLN A 131 5.79 0.20 -20.93
N THR A 132 5.91 0.65 -19.68
CA THR A 132 7.07 1.38 -19.18
C THR A 132 8.21 0.41 -18.91
N VAL A 133 9.36 0.60 -19.58
CA VAL A 133 10.56 -0.22 -19.35
C VAL A 133 11.32 0.35 -18.15
N LEU A 134 11.41 -0.44 -17.08
CA LEU A 134 12.15 -0.09 -15.86
C LEU A 134 13.66 -0.37 -16.00
N LEU A 135 14.00 -1.46 -16.68
CA LEU A 135 15.38 -1.88 -16.87
C LEU A 135 15.52 -2.61 -18.20
N THR A 136 16.58 -2.25 -18.93
CA THR A 136 17.07 -3.03 -20.07
C THR A 136 18.38 -3.69 -19.67
N HIS A 137 18.42 -5.01 -19.74
CA HIS A 137 19.64 -5.80 -19.57
C HIS A 137 20.02 -6.41 -20.92
N THR A 138 21.27 -6.25 -21.35
CA THR A 138 21.79 -6.92 -22.54
C THR A 138 22.96 -7.79 -22.11
N PRO A 139 22.70 -9.05 -21.70
CA PRO A 139 23.77 -9.94 -21.26
C PRO A 139 24.69 -10.16 -22.45
N THR A 140 25.97 -9.82 -22.28
CA THR A 140 26.99 -10.15 -23.28
C THR A 140 27.61 -11.48 -22.88
N ASP A 141 27.41 -12.50 -23.71
CA ASP A 141 28.05 -13.80 -23.54
C ASP A 141 29.54 -13.67 -23.89
N ALA A 142 30.35 -13.22 -22.93
CA ALA A 142 31.80 -13.42 -22.97
C ALA A 142 32.22 -14.81 -22.41
N ALA A 143 31.26 -15.72 -22.26
CA ALA A 143 31.50 -17.09 -21.80
C ALA A 143 31.34 -18.08 -22.97
N GLU A 144 32.30 -18.98 -23.12
CA GLU A 144 32.47 -19.88 -24.27
C GLU A 144 31.33 -20.89 -24.51
N ALA A 145 30.32 -20.99 -23.63
CA ALA A 145 29.13 -21.80 -23.87
C ALA A 145 27.91 -21.35 -23.04
N ILE A 146 26.76 -21.17 -23.71
CA ILE A 146 25.44 -21.19 -23.07
C ILE A 146 24.71 -22.46 -23.48
N THR A 147 24.43 -23.33 -22.51
CA THR A 147 23.58 -24.51 -22.68
C THR A 147 22.19 -24.20 -22.13
N ARG A 148 21.17 -24.10 -22.99
CA ARG A 148 19.77 -24.04 -22.58
C ARG A 148 19.11 -25.38 -22.92
N THR A 149 18.65 -26.12 -21.91
CA THR A 149 17.83 -27.32 -22.08
C THR A 149 16.36 -26.93 -21.93
N PRO A 150 15.54 -26.99 -22.99
CA PRO A 150 14.09 -26.89 -22.85
C PRO A 150 13.57 -28.13 -22.14
N GLY A 151 12.73 -27.94 -21.12
CA GLY A 151 11.88 -28.96 -20.52
C GLY A 151 10.44 -28.81 -20.99
#